data_AF-A0A1V6QAB6-F1
#
_entry.id   AF-A0A1V6QAB6-F1
#
_cell.length_a   1.000
_cell.length_b   1.000
_cell.length_c   1.000
_cell.angle_alpha   90.00
_cell.angle_beta   90.00
_cell.angle_gamma   90.00
#
_symmetry.space_group_name_H-M   'P 1'
#
loop_
_entity.id
_entity.type
_entity.pdbx_description
1 polymer ?
#
loop_
_entity_poly.entity_id
_entity_poly.type
_entity_poly.pdbx_seq_one_letter_code
_entity_poly.pdbx_strand_id
1 'polypeptide(L)'
;MIIQKILPVAVIFLCLNIIQKTVSQFICTSGDIFRDEVATCTCRDFTTGGSCTNRCPVGPTNCAAALSGIFLADCMSDCTSVQNKDCDACGIWLHSLCVCQQNASFCAWENSQGESWVKLAGQNLATTNEPIHNILALQTHPSLAITGWDFGQQISDPSSQGLAINPVRTVTQDQIHMHICSINPAMRTFLTSKSTSALSTYSTLQPIQLTPQFKQPRGSDTMWCLASQTKNSPISGNAIYGAINSVLQMHGICNYYVGAAVVRDGNGYTWGCVTADSGDAEHRFLLNC
;
A
#
# COMPACT_ATOMS: atom_id res chain seq x y z
N MET A 1 -4.77 78.66 -23.88
CA MET A 1 -5.06 77.28 -24.30
C MET A 1 -3.83 76.42 -24.00
N ILE A 2 -3.63 76.02 -22.74
CA ILE A 2 -2.54 75.10 -22.33
C ILE A 2 -3.05 74.30 -21.12
N ILE A 3 -3.68 73.15 -21.37
CA ILE A 3 -3.88 72.10 -20.35
C ILE A 3 -3.51 70.80 -21.06
N GLN A 4 -2.25 70.39 -20.91
CA GLN A 4 -1.79 69.10 -21.40
C GLN A 4 -0.74 68.57 -20.42
N LYS A 5 -0.89 67.27 -20.08
CA LYS A 5 0.14 66.37 -19.53
C LYS A 5 0.36 66.37 -18.02
N ILE A 6 -0.61 65.87 -17.25
CA ILE A 6 -0.33 65.20 -15.97
C ILE A 6 -1.19 63.93 -15.89
N LEU A 7 -0.90 62.92 -16.72
CA LEU A 7 -1.51 61.59 -16.58
C LEU A 7 -0.74 60.51 -17.36
N PRO A 8 0.51 60.17 -16.97
CA PRO A 8 0.87 58.75 -17.12
C PRO A 8 1.71 58.14 -15.98
N VAL A 9 2.11 58.90 -14.95
CA VAL A 9 3.08 58.39 -13.96
C VAL A 9 2.41 57.55 -12.85
N ALA A 10 1.16 57.83 -12.49
CA ALA A 10 0.48 57.13 -11.38
C ALA A 10 0.04 55.68 -11.72
N VAL A 11 -0.15 55.35 -13.01
CA VAL A 11 -0.60 54.00 -13.42
C VAL A 11 0.57 53.00 -13.43
N ILE A 12 1.81 53.46 -13.69
CA ILE A 12 2.98 52.58 -13.75
C ILE A 12 3.42 52.11 -12.35
N PHE A 13 3.24 52.93 -11.31
CA PHE A 13 3.57 52.54 -9.93
C PHE A 13 2.58 51.54 -9.31
N LEU A 14 1.34 51.47 -9.81
CA LEU A 14 0.36 50.48 -9.33
C LEU A 14 0.57 49.08 -9.94
N CYS A 15 1.07 49.01 -11.18
CA CYS A 15 1.37 47.72 -11.83
C CYS A 15 2.66 47.04 -11.32
N LEU A 16 3.62 47.80 -10.79
CA LEU A 16 4.88 47.24 -10.25
C LEU A 16 4.75 46.57 -8.87
N ASN A 17 3.62 46.76 -8.17
CA ASN A 17 3.33 46.08 -6.90
C ASN A 17 2.50 44.79 -7.07
N ILE A 18 2.12 44.45 -8.31
CA ILE A 18 1.50 43.16 -8.65
C ILE A 18 2.49 42.30 -9.45
N ILE A 19 3.78 42.39 -9.11
CA ILE A 19 4.65 41.23 -9.32
C ILE A 19 4.28 40.30 -8.17
N GLN A 20 3.32 39.40 -8.40
CA GLN A 20 3.17 38.23 -7.53
C GLN A 20 4.57 37.66 -7.40
N LYS A 21 5.17 37.77 -6.20
CA LYS A 21 6.33 36.97 -5.86
C LYS A 21 5.84 35.55 -6.04
N THR A 22 6.17 34.94 -7.17
CA THR A 22 6.22 33.50 -7.30
C THR A 22 7.26 33.07 -6.27
N VAL A 23 6.78 32.86 -5.04
CA VAL A 23 7.54 32.11 -4.06
C VAL A 23 7.72 30.78 -4.74
N SER A 24 8.96 30.49 -5.17
CA SER A 24 9.31 29.16 -5.63
C SER A 24 8.92 28.23 -4.50
N GLN A 25 7.79 27.54 -4.61
CA GLN A 25 7.42 26.53 -3.65
C GLN A 25 8.52 25.48 -3.72
N PHE A 26 9.15 25.22 -2.57
CA PHE A 26 10.13 24.16 -2.47
C PHE A 26 9.40 22.82 -2.55
N ILE A 27 10.08 21.78 -3.03
CA ILE A 27 9.52 20.43 -3.05
C ILE A 27 9.39 19.93 -1.61
N CYS A 28 8.26 19.31 -1.27
CA CYS A 28 8.04 18.75 0.07
C CYS A 28 9.13 17.75 0.40
N THR A 29 9.74 17.89 1.57
CA THR A 29 10.63 16.88 2.11
C THR A 29 9.82 15.79 2.78
N SER A 30 10.42 14.64 2.97
CA SER A 30 9.77 13.55 3.69
C SER A 30 9.45 13.90 5.15
N GLY A 31 10.24 14.79 5.75
CA GLY A 31 9.94 15.32 7.09
C GLY A 31 8.69 16.20 7.10
N ASP A 32 8.43 16.96 6.03
CA ASP A 32 7.22 17.77 5.91
C ASP A 32 5.98 16.86 5.77
N ILE A 33 6.10 15.77 5.02
CA ILE A 33 5.04 14.74 4.88
C ILE A 33 4.78 14.05 6.22
N PHE A 34 5.84 13.62 6.92
CA PHE A 34 5.72 12.96 8.23
C PHE A 34 5.04 13.86 9.29
N ARG A 35 5.32 15.16 9.27
CA ARG A 35 4.73 16.13 10.22
C ARG A 35 3.39 16.73 9.75
N ASP A 36 2.88 16.32 8.60
CA ASP A 36 1.69 16.90 7.95
C ASP A 36 1.82 18.42 7.66
N GLU A 37 3.04 18.87 7.36
CA GLU A 37 3.40 20.27 7.09
C GLU A 37 3.46 20.58 5.57
N VAL A 38 2.65 19.89 4.77
CA VAL A 38 2.76 19.92 3.30
C VAL A 38 2.10 21.12 2.62
N ALA A 39 1.36 21.96 3.36
CA ALA A 39 0.56 23.05 2.80
C ALA A 39 1.38 24.17 2.11
N THR A 40 2.69 24.25 2.38
CA THR A 40 3.56 25.33 1.89
C THR A 40 4.56 24.91 0.82
N CYS A 41 4.62 23.61 0.52
CA CYS A 41 5.53 23.01 -0.45
C CYS A 41 4.76 22.40 -1.63
N THR A 42 5.47 21.92 -2.63
CA THR A 42 4.88 21.19 -3.76
C THR A 42 5.19 19.70 -3.60
N CYS A 43 4.16 18.84 -3.60
CA CYS A 43 4.38 17.40 -3.66
C CYS A 43 5.10 17.04 -4.95
N ARG A 44 6.08 16.15 -4.84
CA ARG A 44 6.93 15.77 -5.96
C ARG A 44 6.11 15.02 -7.00
N ASP A 45 6.37 15.20 -8.30
CA ASP A 45 5.78 14.35 -9.35
C ASP A 45 6.28 12.90 -9.27
N PHE A 46 5.49 11.95 -9.77
CA PHE A 46 5.95 10.57 -9.92
C PHE A 46 7.05 10.51 -10.99
N THR A 47 8.32 10.56 -10.58
CA THR A 47 9.44 10.35 -11.52
C THR A 47 9.54 8.87 -11.87
N THR A 48 9.73 8.55 -13.14
CA THR A 48 9.82 7.17 -13.65
C THR A 48 11.26 6.74 -13.94
N GLY A 49 12.26 7.37 -13.30
CA GLY A 49 13.67 7.11 -13.63
C GLY A 49 14.71 7.51 -12.59
N GLY A 50 14.33 7.89 -11.37
CA GLY A 50 15.24 8.10 -10.25
C GLY A 50 15.64 6.76 -9.61
N SER A 51 16.75 6.17 -10.05
CA SER A 51 17.27 4.97 -9.39
C SER A 51 17.69 5.29 -7.95
N CYS A 52 17.09 4.62 -6.96
CA CYS A 52 17.54 4.70 -5.58
C CYS A 52 19.03 4.33 -5.53
N THR A 53 19.87 5.28 -5.11
CA THR A 53 21.33 5.15 -5.19
C THR A 53 21.87 4.10 -4.22
N ASN A 54 21.10 3.73 -3.19
CA ASN A 54 21.49 2.83 -2.12
C ASN A 54 20.57 1.60 -2.07
N ARG A 55 20.85 0.60 -2.92
CA ARG A 55 20.16 -0.69 -2.86
C ARG A 55 20.78 -1.60 -1.82
N CYS A 56 19.94 -2.29 -1.07
CA CYS A 56 20.37 -2.96 0.14
C CYS A 56 19.99 -4.42 0.18
N PRO A 57 20.95 -5.32 0.46
CA PRO A 57 20.66 -6.73 0.58
C PRO A 57 19.69 -6.92 1.75
N VAL A 58 18.67 -7.72 1.51
CA VAL A 58 17.78 -8.20 2.56
C VAL A 58 18.63 -8.83 3.69
N GLY A 59 18.36 -8.47 4.96
CA GLY A 59 19.14 -8.90 6.14
C GLY A 59 19.24 -10.42 6.32
N PRO A 60 19.95 -10.96 7.34
CA PRO A 60 20.09 -12.40 7.52
C PRO A 60 18.70 -13.03 7.73
N THR A 61 18.34 -13.97 6.87
CA THR A 61 17.02 -14.61 6.90
C THR A 61 17.16 -16.12 6.99
N ASN A 62 16.08 -16.75 7.46
CA ASN A 62 15.82 -18.17 7.30
C ASN A 62 15.51 -18.56 5.83
N CYS A 63 15.58 -17.62 4.88
CA CYS A 63 15.35 -17.84 3.46
C CYS A 63 16.65 -18.29 2.78
N ALA A 64 16.94 -19.59 2.78
CA ALA A 64 18.08 -20.15 2.06
C ALA A 64 18.16 -19.63 0.61
N ALA A 65 19.33 -19.18 0.12
CA ALA A 65 19.75 -18.79 -1.24
C ALA A 65 18.79 -17.99 -2.17
N ALA A 66 17.54 -17.76 -1.76
CA ALA A 66 16.44 -17.31 -2.60
C ALA A 66 16.35 -15.78 -2.67
N LEU A 67 17.25 -15.09 -1.98
CA LEU A 67 17.34 -13.64 -1.89
C LEU A 67 18.43 -13.02 -2.79
N SER A 68 19.17 -13.83 -3.56
CA SER A 68 20.13 -13.28 -4.52
C SER A 68 19.41 -12.37 -5.53
N GLY A 69 19.66 -11.06 -5.46
CA GLY A 69 19.04 -10.07 -6.35
C GLY A 69 17.79 -9.38 -5.82
N ILE A 70 17.33 -9.69 -4.59
CA ILE A 70 16.32 -8.86 -3.92
C ILE A 70 17.05 -7.76 -3.17
N PHE A 71 16.74 -6.53 -3.52
CA PHE A 71 17.25 -5.36 -2.85
C PHE A 71 16.08 -4.56 -2.31
N LEU A 72 16.11 -4.23 -1.03
CA LEU A 72 15.28 -3.15 -0.53
C LEU A 72 15.79 -1.84 -1.14
N ALA A 73 14.87 -0.91 -1.37
CA ALA A 73 15.22 0.41 -1.87
C ALA A 73 16.07 1.21 -0.85
N ASP A 74 16.03 0.83 0.44
CA ASP A 74 16.94 1.30 1.48
C ASP A 74 17.29 0.19 2.51
N CYS A 75 18.49 0.28 3.10
CA CYS A 75 19.07 -0.57 4.13
C CYS A 75 18.64 -0.21 5.54
N MET A 76 18.44 1.08 5.86
CA MET A 76 18.38 1.61 7.22
C MET A 76 17.62 2.93 7.35
N SER A 77 16.98 3.39 6.29
CA SER A 77 16.23 4.63 6.28
C SER A 77 14.94 4.45 5.48
N ASP A 78 13.80 4.72 6.08
CA ASP A 78 12.52 4.79 5.37
C ASP A 78 12.50 5.89 4.30
N CYS A 79 11.37 6.02 3.64
CA CYS A 79 11.11 7.16 2.77
C CYS A 79 11.15 8.51 3.52
N THR A 80 11.36 8.54 4.84
CA THR A 80 11.61 9.77 5.62
C THR A 80 13.05 10.31 5.51
N SER A 81 13.96 9.48 5.01
CA SER A 81 15.37 9.82 4.84
C SER A 81 15.63 10.82 3.73
N VAL A 82 16.46 11.82 4.02
CA VAL A 82 16.89 12.83 3.03
C VAL A 82 17.71 12.21 1.89
N GLN A 83 18.32 11.05 2.12
CA GLN A 83 19.06 10.29 1.10
C GLN A 83 18.13 9.66 0.05
N ASN A 84 16.85 9.43 0.40
CA ASN A 84 15.85 8.83 -0.49
C ASN A 84 14.91 9.83 -1.13
N LYS A 85 15.19 11.14 -0.97
CA LYS A 85 14.33 12.19 -1.51
C LYS A 85 14.10 12.07 -3.03
N ASP A 86 15.02 11.40 -3.76
CA ASP A 86 14.98 11.18 -5.21
C ASP A 86 14.76 9.71 -5.61
N CYS A 87 14.35 8.85 -4.68
CA CYS A 87 14.15 7.43 -4.90
C CYS A 87 12.72 7.14 -5.40
N ASP A 88 12.59 6.56 -6.60
CA ASP A 88 11.28 6.23 -7.18
C ASP A 88 10.48 5.19 -6.36
N ALA A 89 11.17 4.35 -5.57
CA ALA A 89 10.49 3.44 -4.65
C ALA A 89 9.74 4.20 -3.53
N CYS A 90 10.04 5.48 -3.32
CA CYS A 90 9.32 6.34 -2.38
C CYS A 90 8.19 7.13 -3.04
N GLY A 91 7.78 6.81 -4.26
CA GLY A 91 6.73 7.54 -4.99
C GLY A 91 5.38 7.57 -4.27
N ILE A 92 4.98 6.48 -3.60
CA ILE A 92 3.76 6.49 -2.77
C ILE A 92 3.86 7.55 -1.66
N TRP A 93 4.99 7.62 -0.95
CA TRP A 93 5.21 8.55 0.15
C TRP A 93 5.35 10.00 -0.35
N LEU A 94 6.32 10.24 -1.24
CA LEU A 94 6.74 11.57 -1.69
C LEU A 94 5.75 12.27 -2.62
N HIS A 95 4.92 11.50 -3.34
CA HIS A 95 3.90 12.03 -4.23
C HIS A 95 2.49 11.77 -3.70
N SER A 96 2.08 10.49 -3.67
CA SER A 96 0.66 10.14 -3.56
C SER A 96 0.07 10.49 -2.18
N LEU A 97 0.76 10.12 -1.10
CA LEU A 97 0.39 10.47 0.26
C LEU A 97 0.48 11.98 0.49
N CYS A 98 1.57 12.61 0.03
CA CYS A 98 1.72 14.06 0.10
C CYS A 98 0.54 14.80 -0.55
N VAL A 99 0.09 14.37 -1.74
CA VAL A 99 -1.08 14.96 -2.42
C VAL A 99 -2.35 14.79 -1.58
N CYS A 100 -2.53 13.63 -0.94
CA CYS A 100 -3.65 13.42 -0.02
C CYS A 100 -3.61 14.34 1.20
N GLN A 101 -2.42 14.59 1.77
CA GLN A 101 -2.27 15.51 2.91
C GLN A 101 -2.49 16.97 2.50
N GLN A 102 -2.02 17.37 1.31
CA GLN A 102 -2.29 18.71 0.78
C GLN A 102 -3.77 18.94 0.50
N ASN A 103 -4.49 17.90 0.08
CA ASN A 103 -5.91 17.99 -0.17
C ASN A 103 -6.65 16.72 0.27
N ALA A 104 -6.98 16.68 1.57
CA ALA A 104 -7.66 15.55 2.19
C ALA A 104 -8.99 15.17 1.51
N SER A 105 -9.65 16.11 0.81
CA SER A 105 -10.92 15.84 0.13
C SER A 105 -10.79 14.90 -1.09
N PHE A 106 -9.58 14.71 -1.62
CA PHE A 106 -9.33 13.79 -2.74
C PHE A 106 -9.10 12.34 -2.31
N CYS A 107 -8.97 12.10 -1.00
CA CYS A 107 -8.59 10.81 -0.44
C CYS A 107 -9.62 10.38 0.61
N ALA A 108 -9.70 9.07 0.85
CA ALA A 108 -10.48 8.57 1.97
C ALA A 108 -9.52 8.25 3.11
N TRP A 109 -9.75 8.84 4.27
CA TRP A 109 -8.95 8.61 5.48
C TRP A 109 -9.74 7.69 6.42
N GLU A 110 -9.07 6.71 7.02
CA GLU A 110 -9.65 5.84 8.05
C GLU A 110 -10.04 6.68 9.27
N ASN A 111 -9.11 7.51 9.71
CA ASN A 111 -9.32 8.55 10.71
C ASN A 111 -8.63 9.85 10.28
N SER A 112 -9.06 10.98 10.84
CA SER A 112 -8.47 12.31 10.59
C SER A 112 -7.41 12.73 11.62
N GLN A 113 -7.03 11.84 12.55
CA GLN A 113 -6.13 12.17 13.66
C GLN A 113 -5.22 10.99 14.03
N GLY A 114 -3.91 11.23 13.98
CA GLY A 114 -2.89 10.25 14.38
C GLY A 114 -2.55 9.27 13.26
N GLU A 115 -2.08 8.08 13.65
CA GLU A 115 -1.75 7.00 12.73
C GLU A 115 -3.01 6.52 11.99
N SER A 116 -2.99 6.53 10.67
CA SER A 116 -4.19 6.33 9.84
C SER A 116 -3.86 5.65 8.52
N TRP A 117 -4.85 4.94 7.98
CA TRP A 117 -4.84 4.48 6.60
C TRP A 117 -5.50 5.50 5.67
N VAL A 118 -4.98 5.58 4.45
CA VAL A 118 -5.38 6.55 3.43
C VAL A 118 -5.55 5.85 2.10
N LYS A 119 -6.75 5.92 1.53
CA LYS A 119 -7.03 5.57 0.15
C LYS A 119 -6.52 6.70 -0.76
N LEU A 120 -5.53 6.39 -1.59
CA LEU A 120 -4.86 7.36 -2.44
C LEU A 120 -5.76 7.85 -3.57
N ALA A 121 -5.72 9.17 -3.84
CA ALA A 121 -6.53 9.81 -4.88
C ALA A 121 -6.21 9.24 -6.27
N GLY A 122 -7.25 8.86 -7.02
CA GLY A 122 -7.12 8.37 -8.40
C GLY A 122 -6.37 7.05 -8.54
N GLN A 123 -6.10 6.33 -7.45
CA GLN A 123 -5.32 5.10 -7.43
C GLN A 123 -6.09 3.94 -6.78
N ASN A 124 -5.80 2.73 -7.24
CA ASN A 124 -6.29 1.49 -6.64
C ASN A 124 -5.44 1.04 -5.44
N LEU A 125 -4.90 1.99 -4.67
CA LEU A 125 -3.99 1.75 -3.55
C LEU A 125 -4.46 2.46 -2.28
N ALA A 126 -4.22 1.84 -1.13
CA ALA A 126 -4.27 2.50 0.18
C ALA A 126 -2.92 2.33 0.89
N THR A 127 -2.50 3.31 1.68
CA THR A 127 -1.23 3.32 2.44
C THR A 127 -1.47 3.85 3.85
N THR A 128 -0.46 3.82 4.72
CA THR A 128 -0.45 4.55 5.99
C THR A 128 0.17 5.94 5.84
N ASN A 129 -0.16 6.86 6.75
CA ASN A 129 0.59 8.11 6.97
C ASN A 129 1.84 7.92 7.85
N GLU A 130 2.03 6.72 8.39
CA GLU A 130 3.27 6.31 9.05
C GLU A 130 4.28 5.72 8.06
N PRO A 131 5.60 5.90 8.29
CA PRO A 131 6.66 5.40 7.42
C PRO A 131 6.90 3.91 7.61
N ILE A 132 5.90 3.11 7.27
CA ILE A 132 5.94 1.65 7.35
C ILE A 132 6.31 1.13 5.97
N HIS A 133 7.44 0.43 5.87
CA HIS A 133 7.99 0.03 4.57
C HIS A 133 7.18 -1.06 3.85
N ASN A 134 6.76 -2.09 4.59
CA ASN A 134 6.24 -3.32 4.01
C ASN A 134 5.42 -4.12 5.04
N ILE A 135 4.87 -5.26 4.61
CA ILE A 135 3.97 -6.08 5.43
C ILE A 135 4.63 -6.61 6.72
N LEU A 136 5.95 -6.84 6.72
CA LEU A 136 6.67 -7.30 7.92
C LEU A 136 6.79 -6.17 8.94
N ALA A 137 7.16 -4.96 8.48
CA ALA A 137 7.15 -3.77 9.33
C ALA A 137 5.73 -3.49 9.85
N LEU A 138 4.70 -3.65 9.02
CA LEU A 138 3.31 -3.47 9.46
C LEU A 138 2.94 -4.41 10.63
N GLN A 139 3.47 -5.63 10.69
CA GLN A 139 3.18 -6.54 11.81
C GLN A 139 3.74 -6.05 13.16
N THR A 140 4.70 -5.12 13.17
CA THR A 140 5.18 -4.48 14.42
C THR A 140 4.29 -3.32 14.88
N HIS A 141 3.24 -2.99 14.11
CA HIS A 141 2.22 -1.98 14.43
C HIS A 141 0.82 -2.62 14.45
N PRO A 142 0.46 -3.38 15.51
CA PRO A 142 -0.75 -4.20 15.51
C PRO A 142 -2.03 -3.40 15.27
N SER A 143 -2.13 -2.19 15.85
CA SER A 143 -3.31 -1.34 15.67
C SER A 143 -3.50 -0.97 14.19
N LEU A 144 -2.46 -0.43 13.55
CA LEU A 144 -2.49 -0.10 12.12
C LEU A 144 -2.70 -1.33 11.23
N ALA A 145 -2.09 -2.46 11.56
CA ALA A 145 -2.29 -3.68 10.79
C ALA A 145 -3.77 -4.11 10.81
N ILE A 146 -4.40 -4.08 11.97
CA ILE A 146 -5.81 -4.45 12.17
C ILE A 146 -6.72 -3.45 11.45
N THR A 147 -6.58 -2.15 11.74
CA THR A 147 -7.45 -1.13 11.16
C THR A 147 -7.29 -1.03 9.65
N GLY A 148 -6.11 -1.30 9.11
CA GLY A 148 -5.88 -1.31 7.66
C GLY A 148 -6.73 -2.31 6.90
N TRP A 149 -6.83 -3.53 7.43
CA TRP A 149 -7.69 -4.56 6.82
C TRP A 149 -9.18 -4.26 6.98
N ASP A 150 -9.59 -3.69 8.12
CA ASP A 150 -10.98 -3.27 8.32
C ASP A 150 -11.34 -2.11 7.39
N PHE A 151 -10.48 -1.10 7.31
CA PHE A 151 -10.61 0.06 6.43
C PHE A 151 -10.65 -0.33 4.95
N GLY A 152 -9.72 -1.18 4.50
CA GLY A 152 -9.67 -1.66 3.12
C GLY A 152 -11.00 -2.32 2.70
N GLN A 153 -11.58 -3.13 3.58
CA GLN A 153 -12.88 -3.78 3.31
C GLN A 153 -14.03 -2.77 3.25
N GLN A 154 -13.97 -1.71 4.06
CA GLN A 154 -14.97 -0.63 4.08
C GLN A 154 -14.98 0.19 2.79
N ILE A 155 -13.80 0.48 2.22
CA ILE A 155 -13.67 1.35 1.04
C ILE A 155 -13.71 0.61 -0.30
N SER A 156 -13.60 -0.73 -0.28
CA SER A 156 -13.74 -1.56 -1.47
C SER A 156 -15.21 -1.90 -1.76
N ASP A 157 -15.54 -2.21 -3.02
CA ASP A 157 -16.75 -2.96 -3.34
C ASP A 157 -16.46 -4.46 -3.19
N PRO A 158 -16.89 -5.13 -2.11
CA PRO A 158 -16.53 -6.52 -1.88
C PRO A 158 -17.21 -7.50 -2.84
N SER A 159 -18.14 -7.05 -3.71
CA SER A 159 -18.77 -7.92 -4.72
C SER A 159 -17.89 -8.11 -5.97
N SER A 160 -17.02 -7.13 -6.24
CA SER A 160 -16.22 -7.04 -7.47
C SER A 160 -14.73 -6.82 -7.21
N GLN A 161 -14.37 -6.24 -6.06
CA GLN A 161 -13.01 -5.91 -5.66
C GLN A 161 -12.53 -6.77 -4.48
N GLY A 162 -11.22 -6.94 -4.41
CA GLY A 162 -10.52 -7.55 -3.29
C GLY A 162 -9.34 -6.71 -2.85
N LEU A 163 -8.71 -7.15 -1.78
CA LEU A 163 -7.58 -6.50 -1.15
C LEU A 163 -6.35 -7.39 -1.24
N ALA A 164 -5.18 -6.83 -1.48
CA ALA A 164 -3.93 -7.56 -1.38
C ALA A 164 -2.80 -6.68 -0.88
N ILE A 165 -1.93 -7.24 -0.05
CA ILE A 165 -0.63 -6.66 0.30
C ILE A 165 0.43 -7.65 -0.17
N ASN A 166 1.28 -7.19 -1.06
CA ASN A 166 2.35 -7.99 -1.65
C ASN A 166 3.44 -8.34 -0.63
N PRO A 167 4.15 -9.45 -0.84
CA PRO A 167 5.31 -9.80 -0.04
C PRO A 167 6.46 -8.83 -0.25
N VAL A 168 7.34 -8.70 0.75
CA VAL A 168 8.53 -7.83 0.69
C VAL A 168 9.41 -8.12 -0.53
N ARG A 169 9.45 -9.37 -0.99
CA ARG A 169 10.19 -9.76 -2.19
C ARG A 169 9.81 -8.96 -3.43
N THR A 170 8.53 -8.64 -3.59
CA THR A 170 8.00 -8.21 -4.87
C THR A 170 7.46 -6.79 -4.87
N VAL A 171 7.35 -6.15 -3.71
CA VAL A 171 7.06 -4.72 -3.62
C VAL A 171 8.13 -3.91 -4.35
N THR A 172 7.68 -2.95 -5.14
CA THR A 172 8.54 -1.99 -5.86
C THR A 172 8.57 -0.62 -5.19
N GLN A 173 7.65 -0.39 -4.26
CA GLN A 173 7.54 0.83 -3.45
C GLN A 173 7.90 0.49 -2.00
N ASP A 174 8.74 1.33 -1.38
CA ASP A 174 9.22 1.19 -0.01
C ASP A 174 8.32 1.92 0.99
N GLN A 175 7.03 1.74 0.77
CA GLN A 175 5.94 2.22 1.61
C GLN A 175 4.84 1.18 1.54
N ILE A 176 4.31 0.77 2.69
CA ILE A 176 3.28 -0.25 2.78
C ILE A 176 2.05 0.20 2.01
N HIS A 177 1.55 -0.65 1.13
CA HIS A 177 0.35 -0.37 0.40
C HIS A 177 -0.50 -1.62 0.20
N MET A 178 -1.81 -1.39 0.22
CA MET A 178 -2.85 -2.35 -0.06
C MET A 178 -3.45 -2.05 -1.43
N HIS A 179 -3.40 -3.04 -2.30
CA HIS A 179 -4.06 -3.04 -3.60
C HIS A 179 -5.55 -3.28 -3.41
N ILE A 180 -6.37 -2.49 -4.11
CA ILE A 180 -7.83 -2.53 -4.08
C ILE A 180 -8.31 -2.59 -5.54
N CYS A 181 -8.35 -3.80 -6.09
CA CYS A 181 -8.58 -4.04 -7.51
C CYS A 181 -9.63 -5.13 -7.72
N SER A 182 -10.02 -5.37 -8.97
CA SER A 182 -11.00 -6.40 -9.32
C SER A 182 -10.54 -7.79 -8.88
N ILE A 183 -11.45 -8.62 -8.36
CA ILE A 183 -11.12 -9.99 -7.93
C ILE A 183 -10.77 -10.85 -9.16
N ASN A 184 -9.70 -11.65 -9.06
CA ASN A 184 -9.38 -12.68 -10.03
C ASN A 184 -10.48 -13.76 -10.06
N PRO A 185 -11.24 -13.92 -11.18
CA PRO A 185 -12.34 -14.87 -11.27
C PRO A 185 -11.93 -16.33 -11.05
N ALA A 186 -10.72 -16.70 -11.45
CA ALA A 186 -10.20 -18.05 -11.26
C ALA A 186 -9.97 -18.33 -9.77
N MET A 187 -9.39 -17.38 -9.04
CA MET A 187 -9.19 -17.50 -7.59
C MET A 187 -10.54 -17.47 -6.84
N ARG A 188 -11.46 -16.59 -7.26
CA ARG A 188 -12.82 -16.55 -6.73
C ARG A 188 -13.53 -17.90 -6.87
N THR A 189 -13.47 -18.51 -8.05
CA THR A 189 -14.05 -19.84 -8.32
C THR A 189 -13.38 -20.91 -7.47
N PHE A 190 -12.06 -20.85 -7.33
CA PHE A 190 -11.31 -21.79 -6.50
C PHE A 190 -11.75 -21.74 -5.03
N LEU A 191 -11.84 -20.55 -4.43
CA LEU A 191 -12.31 -20.38 -3.05
C LEU A 191 -13.79 -20.74 -2.88
N THR A 192 -14.62 -20.48 -3.89
CA THR A 192 -16.04 -20.91 -3.91
C THR A 192 -16.15 -22.43 -3.78
N SER A 193 -15.28 -23.19 -4.47
CA SER A 193 -15.27 -24.65 -4.34
C SER A 193 -14.99 -25.10 -2.91
N LYS A 194 -14.16 -24.35 -2.17
CA LYS A 194 -13.81 -24.65 -0.78
C LYS A 194 -14.97 -24.38 0.16
N SER A 195 -15.64 -23.22 0.05
CA SER A 195 -16.81 -22.91 0.89
C SER A 195 -17.99 -23.85 0.63
N THR A 196 -18.22 -24.27 -0.63
CA THR A 196 -19.27 -25.25 -0.96
C THR A 196 -19.01 -26.60 -0.29
N SER A 197 -17.76 -27.04 -0.23
CA SER A 197 -17.42 -28.36 0.32
C SER A 197 -17.33 -28.39 1.85
N ALA A 198 -16.78 -27.35 2.48
CA ALA A 198 -16.39 -27.42 3.89
C ALA A 198 -16.16 -26.03 4.53
N LEU A 199 -17.11 -25.09 4.43
CA LEU A 199 -16.95 -23.74 5.00
C LEU A 199 -16.54 -23.73 6.49
N SER A 200 -17.15 -24.60 7.31
CA SER A 200 -16.91 -24.63 8.76
C SER A 200 -15.47 -24.97 9.14
N THR A 201 -14.77 -25.72 8.29
CA THR A 201 -13.33 -26.00 8.45
C THR A 201 -12.50 -24.72 8.43
N TYR A 202 -12.92 -23.73 7.66
CA TYR A 202 -12.24 -22.43 7.53
C TYR A 202 -12.68 -21.39 8.56
N SER A 203 -13.36 -21.80 9.64
CA SER A 203 -13.59 -20.92 10.80
C SER A 203 -12.28 -20.54 11.53
N THR A 204 -11.22 -21.29 11.27
CA THR A 204 -9.85 -21.04 11.70
C THR A 204 -8.91 -21.07 10.50
N LEU A 205 -7.64 -20.68 10.70
CA LEU A 205 -6.64 -20.72 9.65
C LEU A 205 -6.33 -22.16 9.22
N GLN A 206 -6.60 -22.49 7.96
CA GLN A 206 -6.38 -23.82 7.40
C GLN A 206 -5.51 -23.77 6.15
N PRO A 207 -4.62 -24.76 5.94
CA PRO A 207 -3.84 -24.86 4.72
C PRO A 207 -4.71 -25.27 3.54
N ILE A 208 -4.49 -24.62 2.40
CA ILE A 208 -5.09 -24.96 1.10
C ILE A 208 -3.94 -25.19 0.11
N GLN A 209 -3.89 -26.41 -0.43
CA GLN A 209 -2.97 -26.74 -1.50
C GLN A 209 -3.34 -26.00 -2.78
N LEU A 210 -2.38 -25.24 -3.34
CA LEU A 210 -2.55 -24.52 -4.59
C LEU A 210 -2.52 -25.49 -5.78
N THR A 211 -3.40 -25.26 -6.74
CA THR A 211 -3.37 -25.92 -8.05
C THR A 211 -2.26 -25.32 -8.91
N PRO A 212 -1.76 -26.04 -9.94
CA PRO A 212 -0.63 -25.58 -10.75
C PRO A 212 -0.78 -24.15 -11.32
N GLN A 213 -2.00 -23.72 -11.64
CA GLN A 213 -2.26 -22.38 -12.16
C GLN A 213 -1.95 -21.22 -11.18
N PHE A 214 -1.88 -21.52 -9.87
CA PHE A 214 -1.60 -20.53 -8.82
C PHE A 214 -0.23 -20.71 -8.16
N LYS A 215 0.48 -21.79 -8.51
CA LYS A 215 1.81 -22.09 -7.98
C LYS A 215 2.84 -21.12 -8.53
N GLN A 216 3.87 -20.89 -7.74
CA GLN A 216 5.00 -20.05 -8.11
C GLN A 216 6.29 -20.87 -8.10
N PRO A 217 7.32 -20.48 -8.87
CA PRO A 217 8.53 -21.30 -9.00
C PRO A 217 9.30 -21.52 -7.70
N ARG A 218 9.11 -20.65 -6.69
CA ARG A 218 9.82 -20.72 -5.41
C ARG A 218 8.87 -20.46 -4.24
N GLY A 219 9.10 -21.14 -3.12
CA GLY A 219 8.35 -20.99 -1.87
C GLY A 219 7.28 -22.06 -1.69
N SER A 220 6.24 -21.74 -0.91
CA SER A 220 5.19 -22.67 -0.54
C SER A 220 4.20 -22.93 -1.68
N ASP A 221 3.84 -24.19 -1.92
CA ASP A 221 2.69 -24.56 -2.76
C ASP A 221 1.36 -24.52 -2.00
N THR A 222 1.38 -24.00 -0.77
CA THR A 222 0.24 -23.90 0.13
C THR A 222 -0.02 -22.43 0.45
N MET A 223 -1.29 -22.04 0.44
CA MET A 223 -1.76 -20.82 1.08
C MET A 223 -2.55 -21.17 2.34
N TRP A 224 -2.62 -20.28 3.32
CA TRP A 224 -3.35 -20.51 4.56
C TRP A 224 -4.51 -19.53 4.61
N CYS A 225 -5.73 -20.04 4.72
CA CYS A 225 -6.92 -19.22 4.66
C CYS A 225 -7.86 -19.49 5.83
N LEU A 226 -8.57 -18.44 6.22
CA LEU A 226 -9.79 -18.52 7.01
C LEU A 226 -10.91 -17.77 6.28
N ALA A 227 -12.16 -18.05 6.62
CA ALA A 227 -13.33 -17.47 6.00
C ALA A 227 -14.32 -16.97 7.05
N SER A 228 -14.97 -15.85 6.77
CA SER A 228 -16.18 -15.45 7.47
C SER A 228 -17.21 -16.56 7.37
N GLN A 229 -17.83 -16.88 8.50
CA GLN A 229 -18.90 -17.89 8.58
C GLN A 229 -20.27 -17.30 8.23
N THR A 230 -20.34 -16.00 7.96
CA THR A 230 -21.55 -15.28 7.59
C THR A 230 -21.41 -14.66 6.22
N LYS A 231 -22.39 -14.91 5.35
CA LYS A 231 -22.42 -14.35 3.99
C LYS A 231 -22.46 -12.83 4.05
N ASN A 232 -21.73 -12.21 3.14
CA ASN A 232 -21.64 -10.76 2.95
C ASN A 232 -21.06 -10.00 4.16
N SER A 233 -20.51 -10.71 5.15
CA SER A 233 -19.83 -10.10 6.28
C SER A 233 -18.33 -9.96 6.00
N PRO A 234 -17.68 -8.87 6.45
CA PRO A 234 -16.24 -8.75 6.41
C PRO A 234 -15.60 -9.80 7.33
N ILE A 235 -14.30 -10.02 7.13
CA ILE A 235 -13.47 -10.76 8.06
C ILE A 235 -12.72 -9.73 8.94
N SER A 236 -12.65 -9.94 10.25
CA SER A 236 -12.01 -8.96 11.13
C SER A 236 -10.52 -8.78 10.78
N GLY A 237 -10.03 -7.54 10.76
CA GLY A 237 -8.62 -7.23 10.60
C GLY A 237 -7.72 -7.92 11.61
N ASN A 238 -8.20 -8.13 12.84
CA ASN A 238 -7.50 -8.91 13.86
C ASN A 238 -7.30 -10.38 13.45
N ALA A 239 -8.28 -10.97 12.76
CA ALA A 239 -8.15 -12.33 12.26
C ALA A 239 -7.12 -12.43 11.13
N ILE A 240 -7.03 -11.42 10.25
CA ILE A 240 -6.03 -11.37 9.18
C ILE A 240 -4.63 -11.11 9.74
N TYR A 241 -4.48 -10.15 10.65
CA TYR A 241 -3.24 -9.88 11.41
C TYR A 241 -2.75 -11.15 12.13
N GLY A 242 -3.65 -11.84 12.84
CA GLY A 242 -3.34 -13.11 13.51
C GLY A 242 -2.92 -14.21 12.53
N ALA A 243 -3.56 -14.29 11.35
CA ALA A 243 -3.20 -15.24 10.31
C ALA A 243 -1.80 -15.00 9.74
N ILE A 244 -1.45 -13.75 9.45
CA ILE A 244 -0.11 -13.37 8.94
C ILE A 244 0.96 -13.76 9.96
N ASN A 245 0.79 -13.38 11.23
CA ASN A 245 1.73 -13.75 12.29
C ASN A 245 1.85 -15.25 12.49
N SER A 246 0.75 -15.99 12.38
CA SER A 246 0.77 -17.45 12.47
C SER A 246 1.64 -18.07 11.38
N VAL A 247 1.53 -17.58 10.13
CA VAL A 247 2.34 -18.07 9.00
C VAL A 247 3.82 -17.66 9.14
N LEU A 248 4.11 -16.44 9.59
CA LEU A 248 5.48 -15.98 9.86
C LEU A 248 6.22 -16.82 10.91
N GLN A 249 5.49 -17.49 11.80
CA GLN A 249 6.05 -18.37 12.83
C GLN A 249 6.21 -19.83 12.37
N MET A 250 5.72 -20.20 11.17
CA MET A 250 5.82 -21.57 10.68
C MET A 250 7.25 -21.92 10.25
N HIS A 251 7.68 -23.12 10.63
CA HIS A 251 8.99 -23.63 10.23
C HIS A 251 9.11 -23.79 8.70
N GLY A 252 10.21 -23.32 8.13
CA GLY A 252 10.50 -23.41 6.69
C GLY A 252 9.85 -22.32 5.84
N ILE A 253 9.10 -21.39 6.43
CA ILE A 253 8.57 -20.22 5.75
C ILE A 253 9.61 -19.11 5.68
N CYS A 254 9.83 -18.59 4.47
CA CYS A 254 10.60 -17.37 4.27
C CYS A 254 9.71 -16.15 4.50
N ASN A 255 10.04 -15.33 5.50
CA ASN A 255 9.22 -14.17 5.86
C ASN A 255 9.09 -13.16 4.71
N TYR A 256 10.10 -13.02 3.86
CA TYR A 256 10.08 -12.11 2.70
C TYR A 256 9.13 -12.55 1.59
N TYR A 257 8.60 -13.78 1.67
CA TYR A 257 7.63 -14.33 0.73
C TYR A 257 6.20 -14.24 1.27
N VAL A 258 6.02 -13.70 2.48
CA VAL A 258 4.69 -13.60 3.10
C VAL A 258 3.94 -12.40 2.52
N GLY A 259 2.84 -12.69 1.84
CA GLY A 259 1.85 -11.71 1.38
C GLY A 259 0.45 -12.14 1.80
N ALA A 260 -0.52 -11.23 1.77
CA ALA A 260 -1.87 -11.52 2.23
C ALA A 260 -2.94 -10.88 1.34
N ALA A 261 -4.12 -11.46 1.32
CA ALA A 261 -5.26 -10.96 0.55
C ALA A 261 -6.59 -11.20 1.25
N VAL A 262 -7.56 -10.34 0.93
CA VAL A 262 -8.96 -10.48 1.33
C VAL A 262 -9.83 -10.46 0.08
N VAL A 263 -10.64 -11.50 -0.12
CA VAL A 263 -11.52 -11.62 -1.29
C VAL A 263 -12.85 -12.25 -0.91
N ARG A 264 -13.95 -11.83 -1.56
CA ARG A 264 -15.24 -12.51 -1.43
C ARG A 264 -15.41 -13.56 -2.51
N ASP A 265 -15.81 -14.76 -2.13
CA ASP A 265 -16.06 -15.83 -3.07
C ASP A 265 -17.41 -15.68 -3.81
N GLY A 266 -17.77 -16.64 -4.66
CA GLY A 266 -19.03 -16.68 -5.38
C GLY A 266 -20.25 -16.98 -4.49
N ASN A 267 -20.04 -17.54 -3.30
CA ASN A 267 -21.09 -17.86 -2.34
C ASN A 267 -21.37 -16.70 -1.35
N GLY A 268 -20.57 -15.64 -1.42
CA GLY A 268 -20.69 -14.44 -0.58
C GLY A 268 -19.84 -14.49 0.69
N TYR A 269 -18.97 -15.49 0.87
CA TYR A 269 -18.10 -15.56 2.05
C TYR A 269 -16.80 -14.80 1.81
N THR A 270 -16.42 -13.96 2.76
CA THR A 270 -15.16 -13.19 2.72
C THR A 270 -14.03 -14.05 3.28
N TRP A 271 -12.97 -14.22 2.50
CA TRP A 271 -11.79 -15.01 2.82
C TRP A 271 -10.62 -14.10 3.16
N GLY A 272 -9.89 -14.41 4.23
CA GLY A 272 -8.57 -13.86 4.51
C GLY A 272 -7.53 -14.95 4.26
N CYS A 273 -6.63 -14.73 3.31
CA CYS A 273 -5.64 -15.71 2.88
C CYS A 273 -4.22 -15.15 2.98
N VAL A 274 -3.29 -15.97 3.45
CA VAL A 274 -1.86 -15.67 3.53
C VAL A 274 -1.11 -16.63 2.62
N THR A 275 -0.15 -16.09 1.90
CA THR A 275 0.73 -16.81 0.98
C THR A 275 2.16 -16.71 1.47
N ALA A 276 3.01 -17.65 1.08
CA ALA A 276 4.42 -17.70 1.51
C ALA A 276 5.31 -18.18 0.36
N ASP A 277 5.14 -17.57 -0.80
CA ASP A 277 5.85 -17.93 -2.02
C ASP A 277 6.36 -16.70 -2.78
N SER A 278 7.05 -16.94 -3.90
CA SER A 278 7.75 -15.87 -4.61
C SER A 278 6.85 -14.95 -5.43
N GLY A 279 5.55 -15.23 -5.57
CA GLY A 279 4.65 -14.43 -6.38
C GLY A 279 4.01 -13.27 -5.63
N ASP A 280 3.40 -12.37 -6.39
CA ASP A 280 2.60 -11.29 -5.84
C ASP A 280 1.25 -11.80 -5.33
N ALA A 281 0.84 -11.30 -4.16
CA ALA A 281 -0.50 -11.54 -3.67
C ALA A 281 -1.52 -10.89 -4.62
N GLU A 282 -1.24 -9.67 -5.12
CA GLU A 282 -2.15 -8.97 -6.02
C GLU A 282 -2.41 -9.76 -7.32
N HIS A 283 -1.38 -10.26 -8.01
CA HIS A 283 -1.56 -10.97 -9.28
C HIS A 283 -2.29 -12.30 -9.11
N ARG A 284 -2.16 -12.91 -7.92
CA ARG A 284 -2.86 -14.16 -7.60
C ARG A 284 -4.34 -13.92 -7.31
N PHE A 285 -4.66 -12.93 -6.49
CA PHE A 285 -6.01 -12.73 -5.97
C PHE A 285 -6.83 -11.70 -6.76
N LEU A 286 -6.18 -10.80 -7.48
CA LEU A 286 -6.77 -9.64 -8.12
C LEU A 286 -6.39 -9.55 -9.61
N LEU A 287 -7.01 -8.62 -10.33
CA LEU A 287 -6.77 -8.27 -11.74
C LEU A 287 -6.78 -6.75 -11.91
N ASN A 288 -6.04 -6.28 -12.92
CA ASN A 288 -5.99 -4.86 -13.31
C ASN A 288 -5.63 -3.92 -12.15
N CYS A 289 -4.74 -4.40 -11.29
CA CYS A 289 -3.76 -3.55 -10.63
C CYS A 289 -2.64 -3.28 -11.66
#